data_AF-A0A6V6ZND3-F1
#
_entry.id   AF-A0A6V6ZND3-F1
#
_cell.length_a   1.000
_cell.length_b   1.000
_cell.length_c   1.000
_cell.angle_alpha   90.00
_cell.angle_beta   90.00
_cell.angle_gamma   90.00
#
_symmetry.space_group_name_H-M   'P 1'
#
loop_
_entity.id
_entity.type
_entity.pdbx_description
1 polymer ?
#
loop_
_entity_poly.entity_id
_entity_poly.type
_entity_poly.pdbx_seq_one_letter_code
_entity_poly.pdbx_strand_id
1 'polypeptide(L)'
;MGLISEVLTFLFGGGRNVVRETTEVFRQNAENAAVRDLTLQQQAMLQFGTEFSAANKSRYDRVLDGLNRLPRPALALGTLGLFVAAMVDPLWFAARMQGIALVPEPLWWLLGVIVSFYFGARHQAKAQDLQRELSAAVQRVPQVVENIRLIEGLRTEAIGSADPGTDAELAENALRPDMNRALEDWRHQRSG
;
A
#
# COMPACT_ATOMS: atom_id res chain seq x y z
N MET A 1 36.59 -57.94 -14.21
CA MET A 1 35.82 -56.86 -14.86
C MET A 1 34.47 -57.46 -15.29
N GLY A 2 33.60 -57.88 -14.38
CA GLY A 2 32.71 -57.02 -13.59
C GLY A 2 31.22 -57.45 -13.74
N LEU A 3 30.91 -58.61 -14.33
CA LEU A 3 29.52 -59.09 -14.47
C LEU A 3 28.83 -59.33 -13.11
N ILE A 4 29.60 -59.73 -12.09
CA ILE A 4 29.09 -59.88 -10.72
C ILE A 4 28.75 -58.52 -10.09
N SER A 5 29.48 -57.43 -10.42
CA SER A 5 29.13 -56.10 -9.95
C SER A 5 27.91 -55.53 -10.66
N GLU A 6 27.71 -55.83 -11.95
CA GLU A 6 26.49 -55.44 -12.67
C GLU A 6 25.24 -56.17 -12.17
N VAL A 7 25.32 -57.47 -11.89
CA VAL A 7 24.20 -58.24 -11.33
C VAL A 7 23.87 -57.82 -9.90
N LEU A 8 24.88 -57.54 -9.07
CA LEU A 8 24.66 -56.99 -7.73
C LEU A 8 24.11 -55.56 -7.77
N THR A 9 24.51 -54.74 -8.75
CA THR A 9 23.98 -53.38 -8.92
C THR A 9 22.56 -53.38 -9.52
N PHE A 10 22.22 -54.38 -10.33
CA PHE A 10 20.85 -54.60 -10.80
C PHE A 10 19.92 -55.07 -9.67
N LEU A 11 20.39 -55.99 -8.82
CA LEU A 11 19.62 -56.53 -7.71
C LEU A 11 19.54 -55.60 -6.49
N PHE A 12 20.57 -54.79 -6.21
CA PHE A 12 20.64 -53.93 -5.02
C PHE A 12 20.71 -52.42 -5.32
N GLY A 13 21.02 -52.00 -6.55
CA GLY A 13 21.22 -50.59 -6.92
C GLY A 13 19.96 -49.84 -7.34
N GLY A 14 18.91 -50.53 -7.81
CA GLY A 14 17.63 -49.90 -8.20
C GLY A 14 16.62 -49.73 -7.06
N GLY A 15 16.80 -50.45 -5.95
CA GLY A 15 15.78 -50.58 -4.90
C GLY A 15 15.66 -49.43 -3.91
N ARG A 16 16.67 -48.55 -3.79
CA ARG A 16 16.62 -47.45 -2.80
C ARG A 16 15.56 -46.39 -3.10
N ASN A 17 15.27 -46.13 -4.39
CA ASN A 17 14.18 -45.23 -4.77
C ASN A 17 12.83 -45.96 -4.80
N VAL A 18 12.78 -47.21 -5.25
CA VAL A 18 11.53 -47.98 -5.36
C VAL A 18 10.99 -48.36 -3.97
N VAL A 19 11.86 -48.70 -3.01
CA VAL A 19 11.44 -48.95 -1.62
C VAL A 19 10.95 -47.66 -0.98
N ARG A 20 11.59 -46.51 -1.23
CA ARG A 20 11.12 -45.19 -0.79
C ARG A 20 9.75 -44.85 -1.39
N GLU A 21 9.59 -44.95 -2.71
CA GLU A 21 8.30 -44.74 -3.39
C GLU A 21 7.21 -45.70 -2.89
N THR A 22 7.54 -46.96 -2.62
CA THR A 22 6.57 -47.95 -2.11
C THR A 22 6.28 -47.74 -0.62
N THR A 23 7.22 -47.29 0.21
CA THR A 23 6.93 -46.94 1.61
C THR A 23 6.16 -45.63 1.72
N GLU A 24 6.34 -44.69 0.80
CA GLU A 24 5.52 -43.48 0.71
C GLU A 24 4.05 -43.77 0.38
N VAL A 25 3.74 -44.93 -0.23
CA VAL A 25 2.36 -45.44 -0.45
C VAL A 25 1.72 -45.96 0.85
N PHE A 26 2.49 -46.48 1.81
CA PHE A 26 1.98 -47.03 3.08
C PHE A 26 2.22 -46.14 4.31
N ARG A 27 3.10 -45.14 4.22
CA ARG A 27 3.42 -44.21 5.31
C ARG A 27 3.75 -42.85 4.72
N GLN A 28 2.95 -41.86 5.09
CA GLN A 28 3.10 -40.49 4.60
C GLN A 28 4.52 -39.97 4.87
N ASN A 29 5.17 -39.43 3.83
CA ASN A 29 6.47 -38.78 3.98
C ASN A 29 6.30 -37.52 4.84
N ALA A 30 6.93 -37.50 6.02
CA ALA A 30 6.75 -36.46 7.04
C ALA A 30 7.12 -35.06 6.52
N GLU A 31 8.11 -34.96 5.63
CA GLU A 31 8.54 -33.69 5.03
C GLU A 31 7.48 -33.17 4.04
N ASN A 32 6.97 -34.03 3.16
CA ASN A 32 5.88 -33.65 2.24
C ASN A 32 4.58 -33.32 2.98
N ALA A 33 4.34 -33.92 4.15
CA ALA A 33 3.24 -33.53 5.03
C ALA A 33 3.47 -32.15 5.65
N ALA A 34 4.66 -31.89 6.18
CA ALA A 34 5.04 -30.58 6.74
C ALA A 34 4.98 -29.45 5.71
N VAL A 35 5.42 -29.70 4.46
CA VAL A 35 5.31 -28.72 3.36
C VAL A 35 3.85 -28.42 3.03
N ARG A 36 2.98 -29.44 2.97
CA ARG A 36 1.54 -29.24 2.74
C ARG A 36 0.87 -28.47 3.87
N ASP A 37 1.23 -28.77 5.12
CA ASP A 37 0.71 -28.06 6.30
C ASP A 37 1.15 -26.59 6.30
N LEU A 38 2.43 -26.30 6.01
CA LEU A 38 2.92 -24.93 5.86
C LEU A 38 2.20 -24.19 4.72
N THR A 39 1.96 -24.86 3.60
CA THR A 39 1.25 -24.29 2.45
C THR A 39 -0.20 -23.97 2.81
N LEU A 40 -0.90 -24.89 3.50
CA LEU A 40 -2.24 -24.67 4.03
C LEU A 40 -2.27 -23.50 5.01
N GLN A 41 -1.29 -23.41 5.91
CA GLN A 41 -1.20 -22.34 6.90
C GLN A 41 -0.94 -20.98 6.25
N GLN A 42 -0.05 -20.92 5.26
CA GLN A 42 0.19 -19.71 4.47
C GLN A 42 -1.03 -19.28 3.67
N GLN A 43 -1.71 -20.21 2.99
CA GLN A 43 -2.94 -19.93 2.25
C GLN A 43 -4.05 -19.44 3.17
N ALA A 44 -4.22 -20.07 4.33
CA ALA A 44 -5.17 -19.63 5.35
C ALA A 44 -4.83 -18.22 5.86
N MET A 45 -3.55 -17.93 6.14
CA MET A 45 -3.12 -16.58 6.55
C MET A 45 -3.35 -15.53 5.47
N LEU A 46 -3.11 -15.86 4.20
CA LEU A 46 -3.37 -14.95 3.08
C LEU A 46 -4.86 -14.70 2.90
N GLN A 47 -5.70 -15.75 2.99
CA GLN A 47 -7.15 -15.64 2.90
C GLN A 47 -7.72 -14.84 4.08
N PHE A 48 -7.29 -15.12 5.31
CA PHE A 48 -7.67 -14.31 6.47
C PHE A 48 -7.22 -12.86 6.28
N GLY A 49 -6.00 -12.63 5.78
CA GLY A 49 -5.49 -11.30 5.48
C GLY A 49 -6.35 -10.53 4.46
N THR A 50 -6.78 -11.18 3.37
CA THR A 50 -7.63 -10.55 2.36
C THR A 50 -9.03 -10.26 2.90
N GLU A 51 -9.64 -11.19 3.63
CA GLU A 51 -10.96 -11.02 4.25
C GLU A 51 -10.99 -9.91 5.31
N PHE A 52 -9.94 -9.78 6.14
CA PHE A 52 -9.84 -8.70 7.13
C PHE A 52 -9.40 -7.35 6.53
N SER A 53 -8.63 -7.34 5.43
CA SER A 53 -8.26 -6.09 4.75
C SER A 53 -9.44 -5.43 4.06
N ALA A 54 -10.41 -6.23 3.61
CA ALA A 54 -11.67 -5.77 3.02
C ALA A 54 -12.68 -5.38 4.10
N ALA A 55 -12.29 -4.48 5.01
CA ALA A 55 -13.22 -3.84 5.93
C ALA A 55 -14.17 -2.92 5.13
N ASN A 56 -15.19 -3.50 4.51
CA ASN A 56 -16.28 -2.79 3.88
C ASN A 56 -17.02 -1.99 4.95
N LYS A 57 -16.57 -0.74 5.18
CA LYS A 57 -17.19 0.19 6.13
C LYS A 57 -18.70 0.21 5.87
N SER A 58 -19.45 -0.19 6.89
CA SER A 58 -20.91 -0.24 6.82
C SER A 58 -21.45 1.15 6.47
N ARG A 59 -22.62 1.21 5.81
CA ARG A 59 -23.30 2.49 5.60
C ARG A 59 -23.54 3.21 6.93
N TYR A 60 -23.79 2.45 8.01
CA TYR A 60 -23.89 2.95 9.37
C TYR A 60 -22.60 3.63 9.83
N ASP A 61 -21.45 2.99 9.64
CA ASP A 61 -20.14 3.54 10.01
C ASP A 61 -19.87 4.85 9.27
N ARG A 62 -20.25 4.94 8.00
CA ARG A 62 -20.09 6.18 7.21
C ARG A 62 -20.99 7.31 7.71
N VAL A 63 -22.22 7.01 8.14
CA VAL A 63 -23.13 8.01 8.73
C VAL A 63 -22.57 8.50 10.06
N LEU A 64 -22.13 7.61 10.93
CA LEU A 64 -21.48 7.95 12.20
C LEU A 64 -20.18 8.74 12.00
N ASP A 65 -19.36 8.34 11.03
CA ASP A 65 -18.15 9.08 10.66
C ASP A 65 -18.50 10.48 10.14
N GLY A 66 -19.57 10.61 9.36
CA GLY A 66 -20.10 11.89 8.90
C GLY A 66 -20.50 12.77 10.08
N LEU A 67 -21.34 12.25 10.98
CA LEU A 67 -21.81 12.95 12.17
C LEU A 67 -20.65 13.42 13.06
N ASN A 68 -19.64 12.58 13.28
CA ASN A 68 -18.44 12.95 14.04
C ASN A 68 -17.52 13.93 13.30
N ARG A 69 -17.71 14.17 12.00
CA ARG A 69 -16.98 15.16 11.21
C ARG A 69 -17.70 16.49 11.09
N LEU A 70 -19.01 16.54 11.34
CA LEU A 70 -19.81 17.77 11.34
C LEU A 70 -19.40 18.85 12.35
N PRO A 71 -18.80 18.55 13.52
CA PRO A 71 -18.48 19.60 14.47
C PRO A 71 -17.53 20.68 13.92
N ARG A 72 -16.52 20.29 13.13
CA ARG A 72 -15.58 21.25 12.51
C ARG A 72 -16.27 22.25 11.56
N PRO A 73 -17.01 21.81 10.53
CA PRO A 73 -17.73 22.74 9.66
C PRO A 73 -18.85 23.48 10.40
N ALA A 74 -19.51 22.85 11.37
CA ALA A 74 -20.53 23.53 12.17
C ALA A 74 -19.95 24.69 13.00
N LEU A 75 -18.76 24.54 13.59
CA LEU A 75 -18.09 25.62 14.30
C LEU A 75 -17.72 26.78 13.36
N ALA A 76 -17.16 26.47 12.18
CA ALA A 76 -16.79 27.49 11.20
C ALA A 76 -18.00 28.24 10.61
N LEU A 77 -19.06 27.50 10.23
CA LEU A 77 -20.28 28.10 9.72
C LEU A 77 -21.07 28.82 10.83
N GLY A 78 -21.03 28.30 12.05
CA GLY A 78 -21.66 28.90 13.22
C GLY A 78 -21.04 30.25 13.58
N THR A 79 -19.71 30.38 13.56
CA THR A 79 -19.05 31.67 13.82
C THR A 79 -19.33 32.69 12.71
N LEU A 80 -19.27 32.27 11.44
CA LEU A 80 -19.66 33.12 10.32
C LEU A 80 -21.12 33.57 10.43
N GLY A 81 -22.02 32.64 10.77
CA GLY A 81 -23.44 32.92 11.01
C GLY A 81 -23.66 33.89 12.16
N LEU A 82 -22.84 33.82 13.22
CA LEU A 82 -22.88 34.76 14.34
C LEU A 82 -22.53 36.19 13.90
N PHE A 83 -21.49 36.35 13.06
CA PHE A 83 -21.13 37.66 12.50
C PHE A 83 -22.24 38.21 11.59
N VAL A 84 -22.83 37.37 10.75
CA VAL A 84 -23.95 37.76 9.89
C VAL A 84 -25.16 38.16 10.73
N ALA A 85 -25.51 37.37 11.76
CA ALA A 85 -26.63 37.67 12.65
C ALA A 85 -26.46 39.01 13.38
N ALA A 86 -25.24 39.34 13.80
CA ALA A 86 -24.91 40.62 14.40
C ALA A 86 -25.11 41.80 13.43
N MET A 87 -24.92 41.60 12.13
CA MET A 87 -25.13 42.64 11.11
C MET A 87 -26.60 42.76 10.67
N VAL A 88 -27.33 41.64 10.61
CA VAL A 88 -28.73 41.60 10.13
C VAL A 88 -29.70 42.13 11.18
N ASP A 89 -29.55 41.71 12.45
CA ASP A 89 -30.40 42.19 13.56
C ASP A 89 -29.54 42.39 14.82
N PRO A 90 -28.91 43.58 14.96
CA PRO A 90 -28.01 43.86 16.08
C PRO A 90 -28.74 43.89 17.44
N LEU A 91 -30.02 44.26 17.47
CA LEU A 91 -30.78 44.38 18.72
C LEU A 91 -31.14 42.99 19.26
N TRP A 92 -31.60 42.09 18.39
CA TRP A 92 -31.84 40.70 18.73
C TRP A 92 -30.55 40.01 19.19
N PHE A 93 -29.44 40.24 18.47
CA PHE A 93 -28.14 39.69 18.82
C PHE A 93 -27.68 40.15 20.21
N ALA A 94 -27.72 41.46 20.47
CA ALA A 94 -27.31 42.04 21.75
C ALA A 94 -28.13 41.48 22.93
N ALA A 95 -29.44 41.28 22.74
CA ALA A 95 -30.30 40.68 23.77
C ALA A 95 -29.89 39.24 24.13
N ARG A 96 -29.40 38.44 23.18
CA ARG A 96 -28.90 37.08 23.47
C ARG A 96 -27.51 37.09 24.09
N MET A 97 -26.67 38.05 23.73
CA MET A 97 -25.35 38.24 24.36
C MET A 97 -25.45 38.55 25.85
N GLN A 98 -26.53 39.21 26.31
CA GLN A 98 -26.80 39.39 27.74
C GLN A 98 -26.92 38.06 28.48
N GLY A 99 -27.60 37.06 27.88
CA GLY A 99 -27.71 35.73 28.47
C GLY A 99 -26.36 34.99 28.53
N ILE A 100 -25.54 35.14 27.49
CA ILE A 100 -24.19 34.55 27.44
C ILE A 100 -23.27 35.19 28.49
N ALA A 101 -23.41 36.50 28.73
CA ALA A 101 -22.62 37.22 29.75
C ALA A 101 -22.93 36.76 31.18
N LEU A 102 -24.11 36.19 31.43
CA LEU A 102 -24.50 35.64 32.73
C LEU A 102 -23.99 34.21 32.96
N VAL A 103 -23.39 33.57 31.95
CA VAL A 103 -22.86 32.21 32.09
C VAL A 103 -21.65 32.23 33.04
N PRO A 104 -21.68 31.46 34.14
CA PRO A 104 -20.55 31.38 35.08
C PRO A 104 -19.24 30.97 34.41
N GLU A 105 -18.14 31.59 34.83
CA GLU A 105 -16.77 31.27 34.35
C GLU A 105 -16.43 29.77 34.41
N PRO A 106 -16.79 29.00 35.47
CA PRO A 106 -16.49 27.57 35.52
C PRO A 106 -17.11 26.75 34.38
N LEU A 107 -18.27 27.18 33.84
CA LEU A 107 -18.90 26.47 32.73
C LEU A 107 -18.14 26.67 31.42
N TRP A 108 -17.49 27.82 31.23
CA TRP A 108 -16.60 28.06 30.10
C TRP A 108 -15.37 27.16 30.16
N TRP A 109 -14.79 27.00 31.35
CA TRP A 109 -13.71 26.05 31.58
C TRP A 109 -14.13 24.61 31.28
N LEU A 110 -15.31 24.20 31.75
CA LEU A 110 -15.84 22.86 31.51
C LEU A 110 -16.06 22.60 30.00
N LEU A 111 -16.65 23.56 29.28
CA LEU A 111 -16.82 23.48 27.83
C LEU A 111 -15.46 23.32 27.13
N GLY A 112 -14.48 24.14 27.51
CA GLY A 112 -13.12 24.07 26.97
C GLY A 112 -12.47 22.70 27.19
N VAL A 113 -12.61 22.12 28.38
CA VAL A 113 -12.08 20.79 28.72
C VAL A 113 -12.75 19.69 27.89
N ILE A 114 -14.09 19.68 27.79
CA ILE A 114 -14.84 18.66 27.04
C ILE A 114 -14.47 18.69 25.56
N VAL A 115 -14.44 19.89 24.97
CA VAL A 115 -14.06 20.10 23.57
C VAL A 115 -12.61 19.67 23.34
N SER A 116 -11.69 20.10 24.21
CA SER A 116 -10.26 19.74 24.11
C SER A 116 -10.04 18.24 24.22
N PHE A 117 -10.78 17.54 25.08
CA PHE A 117 -10.70 16.09 25.20
C PHE A 117 -11.20 15.39 23.93
N TYR A 118 -12.39 15.78 23.43
CA TYR A 118 -13.00 15.20 22.23
C TYR A 118 -12.11 15.36 20.99
N PHE A 119 -11.61 16.57 20.74
CA PHE A 119 -10.78 16.84 19.56
C PHE A 119 -9.31 16.47 19.75
N GLY A 120 -8.78 16.57 20.97
CA GLY A 120 -7.40 16.21 21.31
C GLY A 120 -7.11 14.73 21.08
N ALA A 121 -8.00 13.84 21.53
CA ALA A 121 -7.85 12.40 21.32
C ALA A 121 -7.90 12.01 19.84
N ARG A 122 -8.75 12.66 19.03
CA ARG A 122 -8.86 12.37 17.59
C ARG A 122 -7.65 12.87 16.79
N HIS A 123 -7.01 13.95 17.22
CA HIS A 123 -5.74 14.39 16.65
C HIS A 123 -4.59 13.40 16.94
N GLN A 124 -4.58 12.79 18.13
CA GLN A 124 -3.60 11.76 18.49
C GLN A 124 -3.76 10.48 17.65
N ALA A 125 -5.00 10.05 17.37
CA ALA A 125 -5.25 8.89 16.51
C ALA A 125 -4.67 9.05 15.10
N LYS A 126 -4.75 10.25 14.51
CA LYS A 126 -4.18 10.51 13.19
C LYS A 126 -2.65 10.52 13.17
N ALA A 127 -2.02 10.93 14.28
CA ALA A 127 -0.56 10.81 14.43
C ALA A 127 -0.13 9.33 14.52
N GLN A 128 -0.92 8.49 15.18
CA GLN A 128 -0.67 7.04 15.23
C GLN A 128 -0.84 6.37 13.87
N ASP A 129 -1.83 6.78 13.07
CA ASP A 129 -2.01 6.25 11.71
C ASP A 129 -0.83 6.63 10.80
N LEU A 130 -0.32 7.87 10.89
CA LEU A 130 0.90 8.26 10.17
C LEU A 130 2.10 7.40 10.58
N GLN A 131 2.26 7.13 11.87
CA GLN A 131 3.33 6.28 12.37
C GLN A 131 3.23 4.83 11.83
N ARG A 132 2.01 4.30 11.70
CA ARG A 132 1.75 2.98 11.08
C ARG A 132 2.01 2.97 9.58
N GLU A 133 1.64 4.04 8.87
CA GLU A 133 1.92 4.16 7.43
C GLU A 133 3.43 4.27 7.17
N LEU A 134 4.15 5.03 8.00
CA LEU A 134 5.61 5.14 7.92
C LEU A 134 6.30 3.80 8.21
N SER A 135 5.85 3.04 9.21
CA SER A 135 6.44 1.72 9.48
C SER A 135 6.17 0.74 8.34
N ALA A 136 4.97 0.74 7.76
CA ALA A 136 4.64 -0.08 6.61
C ALA A 136 5.41 0.33 5.34
N ALA A 137 5.69 1.62 5.15
CA ALA A 137 6.52 2.11 4.06
C ALA A 137 7.98 1.67 4.23
N VAL A 138 8.55 1.81 5.44
CA VAL A 138 9.93 1.39 5.75
C VAL A 138 10.12 -0.11 5.49
N GLN A 139 9.12 -0.95 5.78
CA GLN A 139 9.19 -2.38 5.48
C GLN A 139 9.24 -2.70 3.98
N ARG A 140 8.71 -1.83 3.11
CA ARG A 140 8.74 -2.02 1.65
C ARG A 140 9.99 -1.44 0.99
N VAL A 141 10.77 -0.61 1.69
CA VAL A 141 12.00 0.01 1.16
C VAL A 141 12.99 -1.03 0.59
N PRO A 142 13.30 -2.15 1.26
CA PRO A 142 14.23 -3.15 0.72
C PRO A 142 13.75 -3.72 -0.62
N GLN A 143 12.45 -3.99 -0.74
CA GLN A 143 11.84 -4.52 -1.95
C GLN A 143 11.84 -3.49 -3.09
N VAL A 144 11.63 -2.21 -2.79
CA VAL A 144 11.76 -1.12 -3.78
C VAL A 144 13.19 -0.99 -4.27
N VAL A 145 14.19 -1.07 -3.37
CA VAL A 145 15.62 -1.03 -3.74
C VAL A 145 16.00 -2.21 -4.63
N GLU A 146 15.51 -3.40 -4.32
CA GLU A 146 15.76 -4.60 -5.12
C GLU A 146 15.11 -4.52 -6.51
N ASN A 147 13.86 -4.05 -6.59
CA ASN A 147 13.20 -3.79 -7.87
C ASN A 147 13.95 -2.76 -8.71
N ILE A 148 14.46 -1.68 -8.09
CA ILE A 148 15.28 -0.68 -8.79
C ILE A 148 16.56 -1.31 -9.35
N ARG A 149 17.27 -2.12 -8.54
CA ARG A 149 18.47 -2.83 -9.01
C ARG A 149 18.18 -3.79 -10.16
N LEU A 150 17.06 -4.50 -10.12
CA LEU A 150 16.63 -5.37 -11.22
C LEU A 150 16.36 -4.56 -12.48
N ILE A 151 15.65 -3.42 -12.36
CA ILE A 151 15.38 -2.52 -13.49
C ILE A 151 16.68 -1.92 -14.05
N GLU A 152 17.62 -1.51 -13.20
CA GLU A 152 18.94 -1.02 -13.62
C GLU A 152 19.77 -2.12 -14.30
N GLY A 153 19.71 -3.35 -13.80
CA GLY A 153 20.29 -4.53 -14.44
C GLY A 153 19.74 -4.75 -15.85
N LEU A 154 18.42 -4.65 -16.03
CA LEU A 154 17.78 -4.72 -17.34
C LEU A 154 18.13 -3.52 -18.24
N ARG A 155 18.38 -2.34 -17.65
CA ARG A 155 18.75 -1.13 -18.39
C ARG A 155 20.21 -1.11 -18.84
N THR A 156 21.07 -1.94 -18.24
CA THR A 156 22.50 -2.03 -18.57
C THR A 156 22.73 -2.56 -19.99
N GLU A 157 21.76 -3.27 -20.58
CA GLU A 157 21.79 -3.64 -22.01
C GLU A 157 21.37 -2.50 -22.96
N ALA A 158 20.92 -1.33 -22.47
CA ALA A 158 20.36 -0.27 -23.30
C ALA A 158 21.24 0.99 -23.43
N ILE A 159 22.08 1.32 -22.45
CA ILE A 159 22.91 2.53 -22.49
C ILE A 159 24.22 2.21 -23.22
N GLY A 160 24.32 2.64 -24.48
CA GLY A 160 25.48 2.37 -25.35
C GLY A 160 25.31 1.18 -26.29
N SER A 161 24.15 0.50 -26.32
CA SER A 161 23.91 -0.57 -27.32
C SER A 161 23.87 -0.06 -28.76
N ALA A 162 23.68 1.25 -28.93
CA ALA A 162 23.76 1.96 -30.20
C ALA A 162 25.03 2.83 -30.33
N ASP A 163 26.07 2.60 -29.51
CA ASP A 163 27.35 3.28 -29.65
C ASP A 163 28.14 2.66 -30.82
N PRO A 164 28.40 3.40 -31.90
CA PRO A 164 29.17 2.91 -33.05
C PRO A 164 30.66 2.65 -32.70
N GLY A 165 31.14 3.06 -31.52
CA GLY A 165 32.52 2.88 -31.11
C GLY A 165 33.48 3.62 -32.06
N THR A 166 34.50 2.93 -32.56
CA THR A 166 35.48 3.48 -33.51
C THR A 166 35.09 3.31 -34.99
N ASP A 167 33.90 2.76 -35.27
CA ASP A 167 33.48 2.47 -36.64
C ASP A 167 32.94 3.73 -37.33
N ALA A 168 33.76 4.31 -38.21
CA ALA A 168 33.49 5.60 -38.85
C ALA A 168 32.28 5.54 -39.79
N GLU A 169 32.06 4.43 -40.50
CA GLU A 169 30.89 4.26 -41.37
C GLU A 169 29.60 4.12 -40.56
N LEU A 170 29.64 3.42 -39.43
CA LEU A 170 28.47 3.25 -38.56
C LEU A 170 28.10 4.56 -37.87
N ALA A 171 29.10 5.34 -37.45
CA ALA A 171 28.92 6.66 -36.88
C ALA A 171 28.34 7.67 -37.89
N GLU A 172 28.80 7.63 -39.15
CA GLU A 172 28.24 8.47 -40.20
C GLU A 172 26.77 8.10 -40.50
N ASN A 173 26.45 6.81 -40.55
CA ASN A 173 25.09 6.34 -40.78
C ASN A 173 24.15 6.67 -39.60
N ALA A 174 24.64 6.64 -38.36
CA ALA A 174 23.86 7.04 -37.18
C ALA A 174 23.54 8.55 -37.13
N LEU A 175 24.37 9.38 -37.77
CA LEU A 175 24.15 10.83 -37.91
C LEU A 175 23.20 11.19 -39.06
N ARG A 176 22.94 10.25 -39.98
CA ARG A 176 21.94 10.47 -41.03
C ARG A 176 20.55 10.38 -40.41
N PRO A 177 19.70 11.42 -40.55
CA PRO A 177 18.32 11.34 -40.11
C PRO A 177 17.61 10.26 -40.92
N ASP A 178 17.37 9.11 -40.29
CA ASP A 178 16.53 8.07 -40.88
C ASP A 178 15.04 8.42 -40.67
N MET A 179 14.19 7.91 -41.54
CA MET A 179 12.74 8.11 -41.47
C MET A 179 12.13 7.36 -40.28
N ASN A 180 12.15 8.02 -39.12
CA ASN A 180 11.53 7.50 -37.91
C ASN A 180 10.00 7.72 -37.96
N ARG A 181 9.28 6.75 -38.51
CA ARG A 181 7.81 6.74 -38.60
C ARG A 181 7.12 6.99 -37.25
N ALA A 182 7.67 6.46 -36.16
CA ALA A 182 7.08 6.66 -34.82
C ALA A 182 7.18 8.12 -34.35
N LEU A 183 8.26 8.83 -34.73
CA LEU A 183 8.44 10.25 -34.43
C LEU A 183 7.49 11.12 -35.27
N GLU A 184 7.24 10.74 -36.52
CA GLU A 184 6.29 11.41 -37.42
C GLU A 184 4.85 11.26 -36.91
N ASP A 185 4.45 10.03 -36.56
CA ASP A 185 3.13 9.73 -35.98
C ASP A 185 2.88 10.52 -34.69
N TRP A 186 3.87 10.62 -33.81
CA TRP A 186 3.78 11.40 -32.58
C TRP A 186 3.66 12.91 -32.83
N ARG A 187 4.38 13.45 -33.82
CA ARG A 187 4.27 14.87 -34.21
C ARG A 187 2.90 15.16 -34.79
N HIS A 188 2.35 14.26 -35.60
CA HIS A 188 1.00 14.37 -36.14
C HIS A 188 -0.08 14.33 -35.04
N GLN A 189 0.09 13.50 -34.01
CA GLN A 189 -0.84 13.45 -32.86
C GLN A 189 -0.78 14.70 -31.97
N ARG A 190 0.32 15.44 -31.98
CA ARG A 190 0.50 16.64 -31.15
C ARG A 190 0.10 17.95 -31.84
N SER A 191 -0.17 17.89 -33.14
CA SER A 191 -0.52 19.04 -34.01
C SER A 191 -1.97 19.04 -34.51
N GLY A 192 -2.81 18.11 -34.02
CA GLY A 192 -4.27 18.12 -34.13
C GLY A 192 -4.94 18.36 -32.78
#